data_AF-A0A1G8ZT02-F1
#
_entry.id   AF-A0A1G8ZT02-F1
#
_cell.length_a   1.000
_cell.length_b   1.000
_cell.length_c   1.000
_cell.angle_alpha   90.00
_cell.angle_beta   90.00
_cell.angle_gamma   90.00
#
_symmetry.space_group_name_H-M   'P 1'
#
loop_
_entity.id
_entity.type
_entity.pdbx_description
1 polymer ?
#
loop_
_entity_poly.entity_id
_entity_poly.type
_entity_poly.pdbx_seq_one_letter_code
_entity_poly.pdbx_strand_id
1 'polypeptide(L)'
;MKVAVIGCTHAGTAAITNILSMYPEAEIDVFEKNDNVSFLSCGIALYVGGVVENPEGLFYASVEAFEKQGVRMHMQHAVTSCNTTAKTLEAKDLKTDKITRYEYDKLIITSGSWPVTPPIPGSNLDNVQLCKNFHHANEIIARSEAAEKIVVVGAGYIGIELVEAFEQAGKHVTLVDSEDRILNRYLDEEFTRPIETTLAEKGVNLALSQTVNSFQGKDGKVSQVVTSKASYDADLVIMCIGFRPNTELFAGQLDMLNNGAINVDEYMRTSSPDVFAAGDCCAVAYNPSQQQAYIPLATNAVRMGTLTAYNLVRPRLAHPGTQGTSGLKIHQHNISATGLTASAARAAGIAVSSAMIEDTYRPDFMPDNAVLKLKVVYEQESHRIVGAQVISDADFTQAMNTLSVSIQNNMTIEQMAMTDFFFQPHYNKPWNYLNQVCLEAMKKEQEKQTARTLKQVVGT
;
A
#
# COMPACT_ATOMS: atom_id res chain seq x y z
N MET A 1 8.30 -5.52 33.07
CA MET A 1 7.03 -5.33 32.35
C MET A 1 6.95 -6.37 31.26
N LYS A 2 5.87 -7.15 31.18
CA LYS A 2 5.65 -8.18 30.16
C LYS A 2 4.93 -7.61 28.95
N VAL A 3 5.55 -7.69 27.78
CA VAL A 3 5.01 -7.20 26.51
C VAL A 3 4.80 -8.39 25.59
N ALA A 4 3.55 -8.63 25.20
CA ALA A 4 3.22 -9.60 24.16
C ALA A 4 3.07 -8.90 22.81
N VAL A 5 3.66 -9.44 21.75
CA VAL A 5 3.55 -8.96 20.37
C VAL A 5 2.98 -10.07 19.50
N ILE A 6 1.89 -9.78 18.78
CA ILE A 6 1.24 -10.75 17.88
C ILE A 6 1.56 -10.37 16.43
N GLY A 7 2.40 -11.16 15.75
CA GLY A 7 2.87 -10.96 14.38
C GLY A 7 4.13 -10.09 14.29
N CYS A 8 5.09 -10.46 13.43
CA CYS A 8 6.42 -9.86 13.37
C CYS A 8 6.97 -9.72 11.94
N THR A 9 6.23 -9.04 11.04
CA THR A 9 6.76 -8.64 9.72
C THR A 9 7.35 -7.23 9.75
N HIS A 10 6.54 -6.17 9.57
CA HIS A 10 7.04 -4.78 9.57
C HIS A 10 6.77 -4.06 10.88
N ALA A 11 5.50 -3.94 11.27
CA ALA A 11 5.10 -3.20 12.45
C ALA A 11 5.64 -3.84 13.75
N GLY A 12 5.57 -5.18 13.87
CA GLY A 12 6.10 -5.90 15.02
C GLY A 12 7.61 -5.71 15.16
N THR A 13 8.36 -5.91 14.07
CA THR A 13 9.81 -5.66 14.02
C THR A 13 10.16 -4.24 14.45
N ALA A 14 9.47 -3.23 13.92
CA ALA A 14 9.71 -1.83 14.29
C ALA A 14 9.39 -1.55 15.77
N ALA A 15 8.32 -2.14 16.30
CA ALA A 15 7.97 -2.02 17.71
C ALA A 15 9.05 -2.65 18.61
N ILE A 16 9.42 -3.91 18.36
CA ILE A 16 10.39 -4.65 19.18
C ILE A 16 11.74 -3.95 19.20
N THR A 17 12.27 -3.56 18.03
CA THR A 17 13.56 -2.86 17.92
C THR A 17 13.60 -1.60 18.77
N ASN A 18 12.52 -0.80 18.75
CA ASN A 18 12.46 0.42 19.55
C ASN A 18 12.21 0.13 21.05
N ILE A 19 11.42 -0.91 21.39
CA ILE A 19 11.18 -1.29 22.79
C ILE A 19 12.48 -1.75 23.45
N LEU A 20 13.28 -2.58 22.78
CA LEU A 20 14.58 -3.03 23.28
C LEU A 20 15.50 -1.85 23.63
N SER A 21 15.49 -0.81 22.79
CA SER A 21 16.27 0.40 23.06
C SER A 21 15.71 1.26 24.21
N MET A 22 14.38 1.29 24.40
CA MET A 22 13.72 2.24 25.30
C MET A 22 13.39 1.66 26.67
N TYR A 23 13.19 0.34 26.74
CA TYR A 23 12.75 -0.39 27.93
C TYR A 23 13.58 -1.69 28.03
N PRO A 24 14.88 -1.59 28.36
CA PRO A 24 15.78 -2.75 28.40
C PRO A 24 15.35 -3.83 29.41
N GLU A 25 14.55 -3.47 30.42
CA GLU A 25 13.99 -4.38 31.43
C GLU A 25 12.62 -4.99 31.02
N ALA A 26 12.17 -4.77 29.78
CA ALA A 26 10.94 -5.37 29.28
C ALA A 26 11.16 -6.84 28.93
N GLU A 27 10.28 -7.71 29.42
CA GLU A 27 10.19 -9.09 28.95
C GLU A 27 9.30 -9.12 27.71
N ILE A 28 9.85 -9.48 26.55
CA ILE A 28 9.13 -9.41 25.27
C ILE A 28 8.88 -10.84 24.77
N ASP A 29 7.60 -11.20 24.61
CA ASP A 29 7.15 -12.41 23.93
C ASP A 29 6.57 -12.06 22.56
N VAL A 30 7.11 -12.66 21.50
CA VAL A 30 6.65 -12.43 20.12
C VAL A 30 6.07 -13.72 19.57
N PHE A 31 4.85 -13.66 19.05
CA PHE A 31 4.17 -14.82 18.45
C PHE A 31 4.02 -14.61 16.95
N GLU A 32 4.73 -15.41 16.15
CA GLU A 32 4.69 -15.35 14.68
C GLU A 32 4.28 -16.71 14.12
N LYS A 33 3.31 -16.72 13.21
CA LYS A 33 2.78 -17.95 12.59
C LYS A 33 3.76 -18.52 11.56
N ASN A 34 4.51 -17.66 10.89
CA ASN A 34 5.52 -18.06 9.92
C ASN A 34 6.79 -18.57 10.63
N ASP A 35 7.70 -19.16 9.87
CA ASP A 35 9.04 -19.56 10.31
C ASP A 35 10.09 -18.46 10.11
N ASN A 36 9.67 -17.31 9.60
CA ASN A 36 10.51 -16.15 9.31
C ASN A 36 9.85 -14.85 9.81
N VAL A 37 10.66 -13.80 9.91
CA VAL A 37 10.24 -12.44 10.31
C VAL A 37 10.77 -11.44 9.30
N SER A 38 10.18 -10.24 9.25
CA SER A 38 10.80 -9.10 8.55
C SER A 38 11.04 -9.29 7.03
N PHE A 39 10.28 -10.18 6.39
CA PHE A 39 10.25 -10.31 4.93
C PHE A 39 9.67 -9.06 4.25
N LEU A 40 10.34 -8.58 3.21
CA LEU A 40 9.93 -7.45 2.37
C LEU A 40 9.03 -7.94 1.23
N SER A 41 7.71 -7.99 1.48
CA SER A 41 6.72 -8.39 0.47
C SER A 41 6.74 -7.53 -0.80
N CYS A 42 7.19 -6.27 -0.72
CA CYS A 42 7.39 -5.41 -1.88
C CYS A 42 8.46 -5.93 -2.84
N GLY A 43 9.35 -6.82 -2.38
CA GLY A 43 10.35 -7.47 -3.23
C GLY A 43 9.83 -8.70 -3.97
N ILE A 44 8.58 -9.14 -3.76
CA ILE A 44 8.07 -10.37 -4.40
C ILE A 44 8.08 -10.23 -5.92
N ALA A 45 7.53 -9.16 -6.49
CA ALA A 45 7.49 -9.00 -7.94
C ALA A 45 8.90 -8.88 -8.54
N LEU A 46 9.82 -8.21 -7.84
CA LEU A 46 11.23 -8.13 -8.23
C LEU A 46 11.95 -9.48 -8.16
N TYR A 47 11.61 -10.32 -7.19
CA TYR A 47 12.15 -11.67 -7.06
C TYR A 47 11.58 -12.60 -8.15
N VAL A 48 10.27 -12.55 -8.38
CA VAL A 48 9.60 -13.26 -9.47
C VAL A 48 10.16 -12.85 -10.85
N GLY A 49 10.44 -11.55 -11.04
CA GLY A 49 11.05 -11.02 -12.25
C GLY A 49 12.57 -11.22 -12.36
N GLY A 50 13.21 -11.88 -11.39
CA GLY A 50 14.65 -12.19 -11.41
C GLY A 50 15.57 -11.00 -11.13
N VAL A 51 15.05 -9.85 -10.69
CA VAL A 51 15.85 -8.68 -10.29
C VAL A 51 16.54 -8.92 -8.95
N VAL A 52 15.88 -9.63 -8.04
CA VAL A 52 16.47 -10.04 -6.76
C VAL A 52 17.07 -11.44 -6.91
N GLU A 53 18.39 -11.53 -6.98
CA GLU A 53 19.08 -12.82 -7.13
C GLU A 53 19.15 -13.62 -5.82
N ASN A 54 19.38 -12.94 -4.68
CA ASN A 54 19.45 -13.57 -3.36
C ASN A 54 18.22 -13.18 -2.50
N PRO A 55 17.31 -14.12 -2.21
CA PRO A 55 16.13 -13.84 -1.39
C PRO A 55 16.46 -13.46 0.06
N GLU A 56 17.65 -13.77 0.57
CA GLU A 56 18.07 -13.32 1.91
C GLU A 56 18.11 -11.80 2.01
N GLY A 57 18.38 -11.10 0.91
CA GLY A 57 18.35 -9.64 0.84
C GLY A 57 16.96 -9.03 1.06
N LEU A 58 15.89 -9.85 1.02
CA LEU A 58 14.52 -9.43 1.32
C LEU A 58 14.18 -9.47 2.80
N PHE A 59 15.15 -9.78 3.67
CA PHE A 59 14.99 -9.81 5.12
C PHE A 59 15.89 -8.77 5.76
N TYR A 60 15.31 -7.85 6.54
CA TYR A 60 16.07 -6.77 7.18
C TYR A 60 16.28 -6.96 8.70
N ALA A 61 15.76 -8.06 9.25
CA ALA A 61 16.03 -8.51 10.62
C ALA A 61 15.86 -10.04 10.70
N SER A 62 16.37 -10.65 11.77
CA SER A 62 16.34 -12.10 11.96
C SER A 62 15.92 -12.48 13.38
N VAL A 63 15.37 -13.69 13.51
CA VAL A 63 14.96 -14.29 14.79
C VAL A 63 16.15 -14.37 15.75
N GLU A 64 17.28 -14.91 15.28
CA GLU A 64 18.51 -15.08 16.08
C GLU A 64 19.03 -13.72 16.63
N ALA A 65 18.93 -12.65 15.85
CA ALA A 65 19.36 -11.32 16.29
C ALA A 65 18.47 -10.78 17.43
N PHE A 66 17.17 -11.08 17.42
CA PHE A 66 16.26 -10.70 18.50
C PHE A 66 16.45 -11.58 19.75
N GLU A 67 16.64 -12.88 19.58
CA GLU A 67 16.89 -13.80 20.70
C GLU A 67 18.19 -13.46 21.44
N LYS A 68 19.26 -13.09 20.71
CA LYS A 68 20.52 -12.59 21.30
C LYS A 68 20.34 -11.33 22.15
N GLN A 69 19.27 -10.57 21.92
CA GLN A 69 18.90 -9.39 22.69
C GLN A 69 17.88 -9.69 23.79
N GLY A 70 17.54 -10.97 24.03
CA GLY A 70 16.66 -11.41 25.11
C GLY A 70 15.17 -11.47 24.76
N VAL A 71 14.79 -11.29 23.49
CA VAL A 71 13.39 -11.44 23.05
C VAL A 71 13.04 -12.93 22.97
N ARG A 72 11.87 -13.32 23.52
CA ARG A 72 11.33 -14.67 23.40
C ARG A 72 10.55 -14.80 22.08
N MET A 73 11.19 -15.34 21.05
CA MET A 73 10.62 -15.49 19.71
C MET A 73 9.89 -16.83 19.56
N HIS A 74 8.57 -16.82 19.75
CA HIS A 74 7.70 -17.97 19.51
C HIS A 74 7.34 -18.06 18.03
N MET A 75 8.27 -18.60 17.24
CA MET A 75 8.08 -18.83 15.80
C MET A 75 7.19 -20.04 15.54
N GLN A 76 6.48 -20.04 14.42
CA GLN A 76 5.45 -21.04 14.11
C GLN A 76 4.45 -21.24 15.26
N HIS A 77 4.08 -20.14 15.92
CA HIS A 77 3.04 -20.11 16.95
C HIS A 77 1.86 -19.28 16.48
N ALA A 78 0.68 -19.90 16.45
CA ALA A 78 -0.57 -19.21 16.18
C ALA A 78 -1.23 -18.79 17.48
N VAL A 79 -1.41 -17.49 17.70
CA VAL A 79 -2.34 -17.03 18.74
C VAL A 79 -3.76 -17.44 18.32
N THR A 80 -4.41 -18.25 19.14
CA THR A 80 -5.73 -18.83 18.87
C THR A 80 -6.83 -18.20 19.72
N SER A 81 -6.47 -17.60 20.87
CA SER A 81 -7.39 -16.82 21.69
C SER A 81 -6.65 -15.66 22.35
N CYS A 82 -7.34 -14.54 22.54
CA CYS A 82 -6.83 -13.40 23.30
C CYS A 82 -8.00 -12.75 24.04
N ASN A 83 -7.83 -12.48 25.33
CA ASN A 83 -8.79 -11.78 26.16
C ASN A 83 -8.17 -10.47 26.63
N THR A 84 -8.62 -9.36 26.06
CA THR A 84 -8.05 -8.03 26.33
C THR A 84 -8.32 -7.53 27.74
N THR A 85 -9.42 -7.96 28.37
CA THR A 85 -9.80 -7.61 29.74
C THR A 85 -9.00 -8.40 30.78
N ALA A 86 -8.90 -9.72 30.59
CA ALA A 86 -8.15 -10.61 31.49
C ALA A 86 -6.63 -10.54 31.27
N LYS A 87 -6.19 -9.85 30.21
CA LYS A 87 -4.79 -9.68 29.81
C LYS A 87 -4.04 -10.99 29.59
N THR A 88 -4.69 -11.91 28.89
CA THR A 88 -4.15 -13.24 28.59
C THR A 88 -4.35 -13.61 27.15
N LEU A 89 -3.43 -14.39 26.59
CA LEU A 89 -3.57 -15.01 25.27
C LEU A 89 -3.19 -16.49 25.32
N GLU A 90 -3.68 -17.26 24.36
CA GLU A 90 -3.28 -18.64 24.13
C GLU A 90 -2.63 -18.76 22.76
N ALA A 91 -1.45 -19.38 22.73
CA ALA A 91 -0.73 -19.66 21.50
C ALA A 91 -0.56 -21.17 21.31
N LYS A 92 -0.88 -21.62 20.10
CA LYS A 92 -0.69 -23.00 19.63
C LYS A 92 0.65 -23.10 18.89
N ASP A 93 1.54 -23.94 19.38
CA ASP A 93 2.73 -24.37 18.64
C ASP A 93 2.28 -25.21 17.43
N LEU A 94 2.56 -24.74 16.22
CA LEU A 94 2.14 -25.38 14.98
C LEU A 94 2.93 -26.66 14.67
N LYS A 95 4.05 -26.92 15.36
CA LYS A 95 4.82 -28.17 15.23
C LYS A 95 4.31 -29.28 16.13
N THR A 96 3.86 -28.93 17.34
CA THR A 96 3.51 -29.91 18.39
C THR A 96 2.03 -29.95 18.73
N ASP A 97 1.23 -29.05 18.15
CA ASP A 97 -0.17 -28.80 18.49
C ASP A 97 -0.43 -28.37 19.95
N LYS A 98 0.63 -28.19 20.77
CA LYS A 98 0.51 -27.78 22.16
C LYS A 98 0.02 -26.34 22.28
N ILE A 99 -1.01 -26.13 23.09
CA ILE A 99 -1.54 -24.81 23.43
C ILE A 99 -0.97 -24.37 24.78
N THR A 100 -0.42 -23.16 24.84
CA THR A 100 0.11 -22.56 26.07
C THR A 100 -0.54 -21.21 26.32
N ARG A 101 -0.90 -20.94 27.58
CA ARG A 101 -1.46 -19.66 28.03
C ARG A 101 -0.34 -18.73 28.48
N TYR A 102 -0.43 -17.47 28.09
CA TYR A 102 0.48 -16.39 28.43
C TYR A 102 -0.28 -15.22 29.05
N GLU A 103 0.36 -14.52 29.98
CA GLU A 103 -0.13 -13.28 30.60
C GLU A 103 0.76 -12.12 30.18
N TYR A 104 0.18 -10.93 30.02
CA TYR A 104 0.91 -9.73 29.62
C TYR A 104 0.52 -8.49 30.44
N ASP A 105 1.43 -7.54 30.56
CA ASP A 105 1.10 -6.19 31.05
C ASP A 105 0.61 -5.30 29.91
N LYS A 106 1.25 -5.43 28.74
CA LYS A 106 0.94 -4.73 27.48
C LYS A 106 0.85 -5.71 26.31
N LEU A 107 -0.10 -5.49 25.41
CA LEU A 107 -0.25 -6.23 24.16
C LEU A 107 -0.04 -5.30 22.97
N ILE A 108 0.72 -5.77 21.97
CA ILE A 108 0.93 -5.07 20.70
C ILE A 108 0.44 -5.98 19.58
N ILE A 109 -0.66 -5.57 18.93
CA ILE A 109 -1.25 -6.28 17.82
C ILE A 109 -0.60 -5.79 16.53
N THR A 110 0.16 -6.66 15.89
CA THR A 110 0.83 -6.41 14.61
C THR A 110 0.57 -7.57 13.64
N SER A 111 -0.63 -8.15 13.74
CA SER A 111 -1.09 -9.32 12.99
C SER A 111 -1.26 -9.06 11.48
N GLY A 112 -1.16 -7.79 11.09
CA GLY A 112 -1.20 -7.33 9.72
C GLY A 112 -2.51 -7.64 9.03
N SER A 113 -2.40 -8.16 7.82
CA SER A 113 -3.49 -8.41 6.89
C SER A 113 -3.39 -9.78 6.23
N TRP A 114 -4.43 -10.25 5.55
CA TRP A 114 -4.41 -11.46 4.73
C TRP A 114 -5.04 -11.19 3.35
N PRO A 115 -4.61 -11.84 2.25
CA PRO A 115 -5.24 -11.65 0.94
C PRO A 115 -6.73 -11.96 1.02
N VAL A 116 -7.54 -11.21 0.29
CA VAL A 116 -8.97 -11.49 0.20
C VAL A 116 -9.17 -12.77 -0.61
N THR A 117 -9.81 -13.78 0.00
CA THR A 117 -10.11 -15.08 -0.60
C THR A 117 -11.62 -15.28 -0.73
N PRO A 118 -12.27 -14.68 -1.75
CA PRO A 118 -13.70 -14.90 -1.97
C PRO A 118 -13.94 -16.37 -2.31
N PRO A 119 -15.11 -16.94 -1.95
CA PRO A 119 -15.43 -18.34 -2.18
C PRO A 119 -15.77 -18.60 -3.65
N ILE A 120 -14.80 -18.39 -4.54
CA ILE A 120 -14.93 -18.64 -5.98
C ILE A 120 -14.78 -20.16 -6.20
N PRO A 121 -15.70 -20.82 -6.93
CA PRO A 121 -15.55 -22.23 -7.29
C PRO A 121 -14.21 -22.52 -7.96
N GLY A 122 -13.50 -23.53 -7.47
CA GLY A 122 -12.18 -23.92 -7.98
C GLY A 122 -11.01 -23.10 -7.46
N SER A 123 -11.22 -22.16 -6.53
CA SER A 123 -10.13 -21.36 -5.93
C SER A 123 -9.12 -22.17 -5.11
N ASN A 124 -9.46 -23.42 -4.78
CA ASN A 124 -8.60 -24.38 -4.09
C ASN A 124 -7.82 -25.31 -5.04
N LEU A 125 -7.94 -25.14 -6.35
CA LEU A 125 -7.15 -25.90 -7.33
C LEU A 125 -5.66 -25.57 -7.18
N ASP A 126 -4.82 -26.56 -7.48
CA ASP A 126 -3.39 -26.33 -7.59
C ASP A 126 -3.10 -25.26 -8.65
N ASN A 127 -2.02 -24.49 -8.44
CA ASN A 127 -1.64 -23.34 -9.26
C ASN A 127 -2.63 -22.16 -9.22
N VAL A 128 -3.61 -22.13 -8.31
CA VAL A 128 -4.24 -20.88 -7.87
C VAL A 128 -3.48 -20.39 -6.64
N GLN A 129 -2.68 -19.35 -6.79
CA GLN A 129 -1.73 -18.90 -5.77
C GLN A 129 -2.13 -17.54 -5.20
N LEU A 130 -1.88 -17.38 -3.90
CA LEU A 130 -1.90 -16.08 -3.23
C LEU A 130 -0.54 -15.40 -3.40
N CYS A 131 -0.49 -14.08 -3.25
CA CYS A 131 0.76 -13.32 -3.22
C CYS A 131 0.80 -12.45 -1.96
N LYS A 132 1.64 -12.81 -0.98
CA LYS A 132 1.78 -12.02 0.26
C LYS A 132 3.10 -12.20 0.99
N ASN A 133 3.45 -13.43 1.34
CA ASN A 133 4.58 -13.74 2.22
C ASN A 133 5.68 -14.48 1.45
N PHE A 134 6.77 -14.78 2.14
CA PHE A 134 7.93 -15.44 1.53
C PHE A 134 7.59 -16.81 0.94
N HIS A 135 6.75 -17.59 1.63
CA HIS A 135 6.31 -18.89 1.12
C HIS A 135 5.55 -18.77 -0.20
N HIS A 136 4.59 -17.83 -0.29
CA HIS A 136 3.88 -17.54 -1.53
C HIS A 136 4.85 -17.12 -2.66
N ALA A 137 5.86 -16.31 -2.37
CA ALA A 137 6.85 -15.90 -3.36
C ALA A 137 7.59 -17.12 -3.95
N ASN A 138 8.05 -18.04 -3.11
CA ASN A 138 8.74 -19.25 -3.55
C ASN A 138 7.81 -20.19 -4.33
N GLU A 139 6.56 -20.36 -3.91
CA GLU A 139 5.57 -21.17 -4.66
C GLU A 139 5.27 -20.57 -6.03
N ILE A 140 5.16 -19.25 -6.13
CA ILE A 140 4.94 -18.55 -7.40
C ILE A 140 6.11 -18.80 -8.35
N ILE A 141 7.35 -18.65 -7.88
CA ILE A 141 8.56 -18.86 -8.70
C ILE A 141 8.65 -20.31 -9.15
N ALA A 142 8.52 -21.28 -8.23
CA ALA A 142 8.63 -22.69 -8.57
C ALA A 142 7.56 -23.13 -9.59
N ARG A 143 6.35 -22.58 -9.48
CA ARG A 143 5.26 -22.92 -10.40
C ARG A 143 5.34 -22.17 -11.73
N SER A 144 5.95 -20.99 -11.77
CA SER A 144 6.08 -20.19 -13.00
C SER A 144 7.11 -20.77 -13.97
N GLU A 145 8.07 -21.58 -13.51
CA GLU A 145 9.04 -22.26 -14.37
C GLU A 145 8.35 -23.10 -15.46
N ALA A 146 7.31 -23.85 -15.09
CA ALA A 146 6.58 -24.75 -16.00
C ALA A 146 5.29 -24.13 -16.59
N ALA A 147 4.88 -22.94 -16.15
CA ALA A 147 3.67 -22.27 -16.62
C ALA A 147 4.00 -21.37 -17.82
N GLU A 148 3.23 -21.46 -18.91
CA GLU A 148 3.39 -20.58 -20.08
C GLU A 148 2.29 -19.51 -20.11
N LYS A 149 1.08 -19.86 -19.67
CA LYS A 149 -0.09 -18.97 -19.59
C LYS A 149 -0.37 -18.60 -18.15
N ILE A 150 -0.24 -17.32 -17.82
CA ILE A 150 -0.43 -16.80 -16.46
C ILE A 150 -1.59 -15.83 -16.44
N VAL A 151 -2.54 -16.03 -15.52
CA VAL A 151 -3.62 -15.09 -15.26
C VAL A 151 -3.39 -14.40 -13.92
N VAL A 152 -3.27 -13.07 -13.94
CA VAL A 152 -3.25 -12.26 -12.72
C VAL A 152 -4.65 -11.69 -12.50
N VAL A 153 -5.22 -11.92 -11.32
CA VAL A 153 -6.56 -11.46 -10.96
C VAL A 153 -6.44 -10.30 -9.97
N GLY A 154 -6.82 -9.10 -10.40
CA GLY A 154 -6.70 -7.84 -9.66
C GLY A 154 -5.59 -6.96 -10.22
N ALA A 155 -5.95 -5.78 -10.72
CA ALA A 155 -5.12 -4.76 -11.35
C ALA A 155 -4.72 -3.63 -10.36
N GLY A 156 -4.55 -3.98 -9.09
CA GLY A 156 -3.90 -3.10 -8.10
C GLY A 156 -2.37 -3.11 -8.23
N TYR A 157 -1.68 -2.42 -7.32
CA TYR A 157 -0.20 -2.34 -7.31
C TYR A 157 0.49 -3.71 -7.52
N ILE A 158 0.18 -4.68 -6.66
CA ILE A 158 0.79 -6.01 -6.71
C ILE A 158 0.54 -6.72 -8.04
N GLY A 159 -0.70 -6.63 -8.55
CA GLY A 159 -1.07 -7.30 -9.79
C GLY A 159 -0.32 -6.74 -10.99
N ILE A 160 -0.19 -5.42 -11.07
CA ILE A 160 0.52 -4.76 -12.17
C ILE A 160 2.02 -5.03 -12.15
N GLU A 161 2.65 -5.03 -10.97
CA GLU A 161 4.07 -5.40 -10.85
C GLU A 161 4.32 -6.86 -11.24
N LEU A 162 3.42 -7.78 -10.87
CA LEU A 162 3.52 -9.18 -11.28
C LEU A 162 3.27 -9.39 -12.78
N VAL A 163 2.34 -8.63 -13.37
CA VAL A 163 2.08 -8.67 -14.82
C VAL A 163 3.35 -8.31 -15.59
N GLU A 164 4.03 -7.23 -15.21
CA GLU A 164 5.30 -6.85 -15.82
C GLU A 164 6.36 -7.95 -15.60
N ALA A 165 6.51 -8.45 -14.37
CA ALA A 165 7.51 -9.47 -14.07
C ALA A 165 7.35 -10.74 -14.92
N PHE A 166 6.10 -11.23 -15.09
CA PHE A 166 5.84 -12.40 -15.92
C PHE A 166 5.96 -12.13 -17.42
N GLU A 167 5.57 -10.94 -17.89
CA GLU A 167 5.77 -10.54 -19.29
C GLU A 167 7.25 -10.50 -19.63
N GLN A 168 8.09 -9.89 -18.77
CA GLN A 168 9.53 -9.83 -18.97
C GLN A 168 10.20 -11.22 -18.91
N ALA A 169 9.60 -12.16 -18.18
CA ALA A 169 9.99 -13.57 -18.16
C ALA A 169 9.50 -14.35 -19.41
N GLY A 170 8.89 -13.68 -20.39
CA GLY A 170 8.45 -14.26 -21.66
C GLY A 170 7.13 -15.04 -21.58
N LYS A 171 6.35 -14.87 -20.51
CA LYS A 171 5.09 -15.60 -20.31
C LYS A 171 3.92 -14.92 -21.02
N HIS A 172 2.90 -15.69 -21.37
CA HIS A 172 1.64 -15.16 -21.89
C HIS A 172 0.74 -14.71 -20.74
N VAL A 173 0.66 -13.40 -20.52
CA VAL A 173 -0.04 -12.84 -19.36
C VAL A 173 -1.42 -12.31 -19.74
N THR A 174 -2.44 -12.71 -18.97
CA THR A 174 -3.75 -12.06 -18.96
C THR A 174 -3.98 -11.40 -17.60
N LEU A 175 -4.30 -10.11 -17.60
CA LEU A 175 -4.70 -9.37 -16.40
C LEU A 175 -6.21 -9.22 -16.36
N VAL A 176 -6.86 -9.78 -15.33
CA VAL A 176 -8.31 -9.68 -15.13
C VAL A 176 -8.61 -8.74 -13.97
N ASP A 177 -9.48 -7.76 -14.18
CA ASP A 177 -10.05 -6.94 -13.10
C ASP A 177 -11.53 -6.62 -13.36
N SER A 178 -12.31 -6.50 -12.30
CA SER A 178 -13.72 -6.11 -12.35
C SER A 178 -13.94 -4.65 -12.73
N GLU A 179 -12.93 -3.81 -12.50
CA GLU A 179 -12.93 -2.38 -12.79
C GLU A 179 -12.56 -2.12 -14.26
N ASP A 180 -12.93 -0.95 -14.77
CA ASP A 180 -12.73 -0.56 -16.18
C ASP A 180 -11.30 -0.09 -16.51
N ARG A 181 -10.47 0.11 -15.49
CA ARG A 181 -9.09 0.59 -15.61
C ARG A 181 -8.19 -0.06 -14.57
N ILE A 182 -6.91 -0.18 -14.89
CA ILE A 182 -5.90 -0.60 -13.92
C ILE A 182 -5.69 0.50 -12.87
N LEU A 183 -5.23 0.13 -11.68
CA LEU A 183 -4.85 1.07 -10.61
C LEU A 183 -5.93 2.12 -10.27
N ASN A 184 -7.20 1.83 -10.53
CA ASN A 184 -8.32 2.77 -10.48
C ASN A 184 -8.50 3.46 -9.11
N ARG A 185 -8.10 2.81 -8.02
CA ARG A 185 -8.14 3.35 -6.66
C ARG A 185 -6.96 4.26 -6.31
N TYR A 186 -5.91 4.23 -7.11
CA TYR A 186 -4.64 4.92 -6.82
C TYR A 186 -4.39 6.07 -7.78
N LEU A 187 -4.89 5.95 -9.02
CA LEU A 187 -4.59 6.88 -10.10
C LEU A 187 -5.83 7.28 -10.89
N ASP A 188 -5.88 8.56 -11.28
CA ASP A 188 -6.80 9.07 -12.27
C ASP A 188 -6.44 8.54 -13.68
N GLU A 189 -7.42 8.53 -14.58
CA GLU A 189 -7.35 7.88 -15.89
C GLU A 189 -6.17 8.35 -16.76
N GLU A 190 -5.85 9.64 -16.72
CA GLU A 190 -4.72 10.20 -17.48
C GLU A 190 -3.35 9.66 -17.06
N PHE A 191 -3.26 9.00 -15.90
CA PHE A 191 -2.07 8.33 -15.38
C PHE A 191 -2.10 6.81 -15.57
N THR A 192 -3.28 6.19 -15.70
CA THR A 192 -3.40 4.74 -15.93
C THR A 192 -3.28 4.40 -17.41
N ARG A 193 -3.81 5.25 -18.29
CA ARG A 193 -3.86 5.01 -19.73
C ARG A 193 -2.48 4.77 -20.38
N PRO A 194 -1.42 5.55 -20.09
CA PRO A 194 -0.10 5.28 -20.69
C PRO A 194 0.44 3.89 -20.35
N ILE A 195 0.18 3.43 -19.12
CA ILE A 195 0.59 2.10 -18.65
C ILE A 195 -0.21 1.02 -19.37
N GLU A 196 -1.53 1.18 -19.49
CA GLU A 196 -2.40 0.25 -20.23
C GLU A 196 -1.94 0.11 -21.69
N THR A 197 -1.60 1.23 -22.34
CA THR A 197 -1.04 1.23 -23.71
C THR A 197 0.26 0.43 -23.77
N THR A 198 1.22 0.70 -22.87
CA THR A 198 2.49 -0.03 -22.85
C THR A 198 2.30 -1.53 -22.59
N LEU A 199 1.43 -1.92 -21.65
CA LEU A 199 1.15 -3.34 -21.38
C LEU A 199 0.52 -4.03 -22.61
N ALA A 200 -0.41 -3.38 -23.29
CA ALA A 200 -1.02 -3.92 -24.51
C ALA A 200 -0.01 -4.06 -25.66
N GLU A 201 0.88 -3.07 -25.84
CA GLU A 201 1.98 -3.13 -26.83
C GLU A 201 2.98 -4.26 -26.55
N LYS A 202 3.15 -4.61 -25.27
CA LYS A 202 3.94 -5.76 -24.80
C LYS A 202 3.20 -7.10 -24.91
N GLY A 203 1.97 -7.10 -25.42
CA GLY A 203 1.19 -8.32 -25.65
C GLY A 203 0.47 -8.85 -24.41
N VAL A 204 0.39 -8.07 -23.32
CA VAL A 204 -0.44 -8.40 -22.17
C VAL A 204 -1.92 -8.26 -22.56
N ASN A 205 -2.70 -9.31 -22.30
CA ASN A 205 -4.14 -9.28 -22.51
C ASN A 205 -4.84 -8.60 -21.32
N LEU A 206 -5.34 -7.38 -21.51
CA LEU A 206 -6.06 -6.61 -20.50
C LEU A 206 -7.55 -6.96 -20.51
N ALA A 207 -7.94 -7.92 -19.66
CA ALA A 207 -9.31 -8.36 -19.44
C ALA A 207 -10.03 -7.53 -18.36
N LEU A 208 -10.15 -6.22 -18.60
CA LEU A 208 -10.81 -5.27 -17.69
C LEU A 208 -12.34 -5.33 -17.78
N SER A 209 -13.03 -4.81 -16.76
CA SER A 209 -14.48 -4.92 -16.58
C SER A 209 -14.99 -6.36 -16.61
N GLN A 210 -14.24 -7.28 -16.00
CA GLN A 210 -14.54 -8.72 -15.97
C GLN A 210 -14.38 -9.27 -14.56
N THR A 211 -15.46 -9.80 -14.01
CA THR A 211 -15.44 -10.47 -12.71
C THR A 211 -15.14 -11.94 -12.91
N VAL A 212 -14.19 -12.50 -12.15
CA VAL A 212 -13.93 -13.94 -12.14
C VAL A 212 -15.10 -14.67 -11.48
N ASN A 213 -15.70 -15.62 -12.19
CA ASN A 213 -16.82 -16.43 -11.73
C ASN A 213 -16.39 -17.81 -11.20
N SER A 214 -15.40 -18.43 -11.85
CA SER A 214 -14.89 -19.76 -11.43
C SER A 214 -13.52 -20.05 -12.05
N PHE A 215 -12.81 -20.98 -11.41
CA PHE A 215 -11.61 -21.62 -11.94
C PHE A 215 -11.96 -23.05 -12.35
N GLN A 216 -11.68 -23.41 -13.60
CA GLN A 216 -11.81 -24.78 -14.06
C GLN A 216 -10.45 -25.47 -14.02
N GLY A 217 -10.46 -26.76 -13.69
CA GLY A 217 -9.24 -27.52 -13.54
C GLY A 217 -9.25 -28.83 -14.30
N LYS A 218 -8.04 -29.30 -14.58
CA LYS A 218 -7.72 -30.61 -15.16
C LYS A 218 -6.66 -31.26 -14.28
N ASP A 219 -6.88 -32.51 -13.91
CA ASP A 219 -5.97 -33.28 -13.05
C ASP A 219 -5.62 -32.58 -11.72
N GLY A 220 -6.58 -31.84 -11.15
CA GLY A 220 -6.44 -31.10 -9.89
C GLY A 220 -5.78 -29.72 -9.99
N LYS A 221 -5.26 -29.34 -11.17
CA LYS A 221 -4.62 -28.05 -11.43
C LYS A 221 -5.55 -27.12 -12.22
N VAL A 222 -5.43 -25.81 -12.01
CA VAL A 222 -6.14 -24.85 -12.85
C VAL A 222 -5.74 -25.02 -14.32
N SER A 223 -6.71 -24.94 -15.21
CA SER A 223 -6.52 -24.95 -16.66
C SER A 223 -7.20 -23.78 -17.35
N GLN A 224 -8.19 -23.15 -16.70
CA GLN A 224 -8.94 -22.02 -17.27
C GLN A 224 -9.55 -21.13 -16.17
N VAL A 225 -9.55 -19.81 -16.41
CA VAL A 225 -10.26 -18.80 -15.63
C VAL A 225 -11.51 -18.36 -16.39
N VAL A 226 -12.69 -18.53 -15.79
CA VAL A 226 -13.98 -18.12 -16.38
C VAL A 226 -14.41 -16.81 -15.76
N THR A 227 -14.68 -15.81 -16.60
CA THR A 227 -15.15 -14.49 -16.18
C THR A 227 -16.60 -14.24 -16.58
N SER A 228 -17.11 -13.05 -16.26
CA SER A 228 -18.43 -12.59 -16.70
C SER A 228 -18.55 -12.36 -18.21
N LYS A 229 -17.43 -12.30 -18.96
CA LYS A 229 -17.44 -12.00 -20.41
C LYS A 229 -16.72 -13.02 -21.27
N ALA A 230 -15.77 -13.77 -20.72
CA ALA A 230 -14.90 -14.64 -21.49
C ALA A 230 -14.32 -15.77 -20.63
N SER A 231 -13.45 -16.58 -21.23
CA SER A 231 -12.65 -17.56 -20.52
C SER A 231 -11.22 -17.55 -21.06
N TYR A 232 -10.25 -17.73 -20.17
CA TYR A 232 -8.82 -17.64 -20.48
C TYR A 232 -8.12 -18.90 -19.99
N ASP A 233 -7.40 -19.57 -20.87
CA ASP A 233 -6.54 -20.69 -20.47
C ASP A 233 -5.47 -20.19 -19.48
N ALA A 234 -5.17 -21.00 -18.47
CA ALA A 234 -4.24 -20.63 -17.41
C ALA A 234 -3.52 -21.87 -16.89
N ASP A 235 -2.19 -21.82 -16.85
CA ASP A 235 -1.35 -22.80 -16.18
C ASP A 235 -1.07 -22.37 -14.72
N LEU A 236 -1.11 -21.07 -14.47
CA LEU A 236 -0.91 -20.43 -13.17
C LEU A 236 -1.85 -19.23 -13.03
N VAL A 237 -2.48 -19.10 -11.87
CA VAL A 237 -3.32 -17.96 -11.51
C VAL A 237 -2.78 -17.30 -10.24
N ILE A 238 -2.59 -15.98 -10.26
CA ILE A 238 -2.21 -15.22 -9.07
C ILE A 238 -3.35 -14.32 -8.61
N MET A 239 -3.77 -14.49 -7.36
CA MET A 239 -4.85 -13.71 -6.75
C MET A 239 -4.29 -12.45 -6.06
N CYS A 240 -4.61 -11.29 -6.62
CA CYS A 240 -4.12 -9.95 -6.23
C CYS A 240 -5.26 -8.95 -5.96
N ILE A 241 -6.39 -9.42 -5.45
CA ILE A 241 -7.64 -8.63 -5.27
C ILE A 241 -7.72 -7.87 -3.93
N GLY A 242 -6.57 -7.54 -3.34
CA GLY A 242 -6.46 -6.76 -2.12
C GLY A 242 -6.37 -7.59 -0.83
N PHE A 243 -6.36 -6.88 0.30
CA PHE A 243 -6.15 -7.47 1.63
C PHE A 243 -7.26 -7.07 2.61
N ARG A 244 -7.48 -7.92 3.60
CA ARG A 244 -8.32 -7.65 4.77
C ARG A 244 -7.47 -7.64 6.05
N PRO A 245 -7.76 -6.76 7.04
CA PRO A 245 -7.15 -6.83 8.37
C PRO A 245 -7.26 -8.23 8.98
N ASN A 246 -6.17 -8.73 9.55
CA ASN A 246 -6.12 -10.04 10.20
C ASN A 246 -6.41 -9.88 11.70
N THR A 247 -7.65 -9.54 12.03
CA THR A 247 -8.07 -9.02 13.34
C THR A 247 -9.27 -9.74 13.94
N GLU A 248 -9.69 -10.86 13.36
CA GLU A 248 -10.88 -11.61 13.77
C GLU A 248 -10.87 -11.98 15.26
N LEU A 249 -9.70 -12.30 15.82
CA LEU A 249 -9.52 -12.60 17.24
C LEU A 249 -10.01 -11.49 18.19
N PHE A 250 -10.06 -10.24 17.71
CA PHE A 250 -10.40 -9.07 18.51
C PHE A 250 -11.79 -8.51 18.20
N ALA A 251 -12.53 -9.15 17.27
CA ALA A 251 -13.88 -8.72 16.92
C ALA A 251 -14.79 -8.74 18.15
N GLY A 252 -15.50 -7.63 18.41
CA GLY A 252 -16.35 -7.45 19.58
C GLY A 252 -15.60 -7.16 20.90
N GLN A 253 -14.25 -7.16 20.89
CA GLN A 253 -13.42 -6.76 22.02
C GLN A 253 -12.82 -5.36 21.86
N LEU A 254 -12.58 -4.92 20.61
CA LEU A 254 -11.98 -3.64 20.27
C LEU A 254 -12.84 -2.89 19.24
N ASP A 255 -12.73 -1.57 19.23
CA ASP A 255 -13.38 -0.73 18.23
C ASP A 255 -12.71 -0.91 16.87
N MET A 256 -13.51 -1.11 15.83
CA MET A 256 -13.02 -1.41 14.48
C MET A 256 -13.82 -0.69 13.41
N LEU A 257 -13.20 -0.44 12.26
CA LEU A 257 -13.91 -0.13 11.02
C LEU A 257 -14.68 -1.36 10.52
N ASN A 258 -15.63 -1.14 9.61
CA ASN A 258 -16.47 -2.21 9.03
C ASN A 258 -15.68 -3.34 8.35
N ASN A 259 -14.47 -3.07 7.85
CA ASN A 259 -13.62 -4.08 7.24
C ASN A 259 -12.83 -4.92 8.27
N GLY A 260 -12.91 -4.57 9.56
CA GLY A 260 -12.19 -5.20 10.67
C GLY A 260 -10.91 -4.47 11.10
N ALA A 261 -10.56 -3.35 10.48
CA ALA A 261 -9.36 -2.61 10.86
C ALA A 261 -9.53 -2.01 12.25
N ILE A 262 -8.59 -2.28 13.17
CA ILE A 262 -8.65 -1.78 14.55
C ILE A 262 -8.51 -0.26 14.55
N ASN A 263 -9.43 0.42 15.23
CA ASN A 263 -9.31 1.85 15.47
C ASN A 263 -8.25 2.09 16.54
N VAL A 264 -7.34 3.02 16.25
CA VAL A 264 -6.32 3.48 17.19
C VAL A 264 -6.35 4.99 17.31
N ASP A 265 -5.97 5.48 18.49
CA ASP A 265 -5.73 6.91 18.68
C ASP A 265 -4.36 7.33 18.12
N GLU A 266 -4.03 8.63 18.23
CA GLU A 266 -2.75 9.16 17.76
C GLU A 266 -1.52 8.56 18.47
N TYR A 267 -1.70 7.81 19.56
CA TYR A 267 -0.62 7.16 20.29
C TYR A 267 -0.56 5.63 20.05
N MET A 268 -1.30 5.14 19.05
CA MET A 268 -1.41 3.73 18.66
C MET A 268 -2.16 2.87 19.68
N ARG A 269 -2.90 3.49 20.61
CA ARG A 269 -3.71 2.77 21.61
C ARG A 269 -5.06 2.41 21.00
N THR A 270 -5.51 1.20 21.29
CA THR A 270 -6.87 0.74 20.94
C THR A 270 -7.90 1.25 21.96
N SER A 271 -9.16 0.84 21.83
CA SER A 271 -10.18 1.10 22.87
C SER A 271 -9.92 0.37 24.20
N SER A 272 -8.96 -0.56 24.26
CA SER A 272 -8.44 -1.14 25.50
C SER A 272 -7.10 -0.49 25.90
N PRO A 273 -6.95 0.02 27.14
CA PRO A 273 -5.86 0.92 27.53
C PRO A 273 -4.46 0.30 27.54
N ASP A 274 -4.38 -1.03 27.61
CA ASP A 274 -3.12 -1.79 27.63
C ASP A 274 -2.87 -2.55 26.33
N VAL A 275 -3.70 -2.30 25.31
CA VAL A 275 -3.59 -2.91 24.00
C VAL A 275 -3.31 -1.84 22.96
N PHE A 276 -2.24 -2.04 22.22
CA PHE A 276 -1.81 -1.23 21.10
C PHE A 276 -1.98 -2.02 19.82
N ALA A 277 -2.09 -1.32 18.68
CA ALA A 277 -2.12 -1.96 17.38
C ALA A 277 -1.34 -1.12 16.35
N ALA A 278 -0.66 -1.79 15.42
CA ALA A 278 0.14 -1.12 14.39
C ALA A 278 0.20 -1.88 13.06
N GLY A 279 0.32 -1.12 11.96
CA GLY A 279 0.39 -1.64 10.59
C GLY A 279 -0.95 -2.09 10.03
N ASP A 280 -0.96 -3.04 9.09
CA ASP A 280 -2.14 -3.41 8.31
C ASP A 280 -3.30 -4.05 9.11
N CYS A 281 -3.16 -4.21 10.43
CA CYS A 281 -4.29 -4.58 11.28
C CYS A 281 -5.15 -3.36 11.70
N CYS A 282 -4.71 -2.14 11.39
CA CYS A 282 -5.28 -0.90 11.91
C CYS A 282 -5.84 0.03 10.82
N ALA A 283 -6.74 0.91 11.25
CA ALA A 283 -7.04 2.13 10.51
C ALA A 283 -5.92 3.16 10.71
N VAL A 284 -5.86 4.16 9.82
CA VAL A 284 -4.96 5.30 9.90
C VAL A 284 -5.72 6.60 9.73
N ALA A 285 -5.27 7.65 10.42
CA ALA A 285 -5.73 9.00 10.16
C ALA A 285 -5.22 9.46 8.79
N TYR A 286 -6.14 9.66 7.85
CA TYR A 286 -5.85 10.06 6.47
C TYR A 286 -6.02 11.57 6.32
N ASN A 287 -4.90 12.29 6.33
CA ASN A 287 -4.85 13.75 6.37
C ASN A 287 -5.55 14.46 5.19
N PRO A 288 -5.50 13.94 3.96
CA PRO A 288 -6.24 14.51 2.83
C PRO A 288 -7.74 14.67 3.08
N SER A 289 -8.42 13.60 3.54
CA SER A 289 -9.86 13.62 3.80
C SER A 289 -10.23 13.95 5.25
N GLN A 290 -9.25 13.99 6.15
CA GLN A 290 -9.44 14.13 7.60
C GLN A 290 -10.32 13.03 8.21
N GLN A 291 -10.28 11.83 7.64
CA GLN A 291 -11.05 10.67 8.09
C GLN A 291 -10.13 9.49 8.41
N GLN A 292 -10.66 8.51 9.13
CA GLN A 292 -10.01 7.21 9.28
C GLN A 292 -10.12 6.44 7.96
N ALA A 293 -9.03 5.82 7.53
CA ALA A 293 -8.96 5.01 6.32
C ALA A 293 -8.18 3.73 6.57
N TYR A 294 -8.35 2.75 5.67
CA TYR A 294 -7.53 1.54 5.66
C TYR A 294 -6.52 1.61 4.52
N ILE A 295 -5.26 1.89 4.87
CA ILE A 295 -4.16 2.06 3.92
C ILE A 295 -3.00 1.12 4.33
N PRO A 296 -3.03 -0.14 3.89
CA PRO A 296 -2.05 -1.15 4.27
C PRO A 296 -0.74 -0.97 3.48
N LEU A 297 0.14 -0.11 3.99
CA LEU A 297 1.46 0.18 3.41
C LEU A 297 2.55 -0.05 4.46
N ALA A 298 3.69 -0.57 4.01
CA ALA A 298 4.87 -0.75 4.86
C ALA A 298 5.32 0.57 5.53
N THR A 299 5.13 1.70 4.84
CA THR A 299 5.40 3.05 5.37
C THR A 299 4.61 3.37 6.64
N ASN A 300 3.35 2.95 6.71
CA ASN A 300 2.51 3.06 7.90
C ASN A 300 2.97 2.05 8.95
N ALA A 301 3.20 0.79 8.58
CA ALA A 301 3.60 -0.27 9.51
C ALA A 301 4.84 0.10 10.33
N VAL A 302 5.92 0.58 9.68
CA VAL A 302 7.16 0.94 10.39
C VAL A 302 7.00 2.16 11.30
N ARG A 303 6.22 3.17 10.87
CA ARG A 303 5.94 4.38 11.66
C ARG A 303 5.08 4.06 12.88
N MET A 304 3.98 3.33 12.68
CA MET A 304 3.07 2.93 13.74
C MET A 304 3.75 2.00 14.76
N GLY A 305 4.56 1.03 14.29
CA GLY A 305 5.33 0.16 15.17
C GLY A 305 6.32 0.95 16.02
N THR A 306 7.07 1.88 15.41
CA THR A 306 7.96 2.80 16.12
C THR A 306 7.20 3.62 17.17
N LEU A 307 6.09 4.25 16.79
CA LEU A 307 5.27 5.07 17.69
C LEU A 307 4.69 4.27 18.86
N THR A 308 4.34 3.01 18.65
CA THR A 308 3.89 2.12 19.73
C THR A 308 4.94 2.02 20.83
N ALA A 309 6.23 1.89 20.50
CA ALA A 309 7.30 1.87 21.48
C ALA A 309 7.42 3.22 22.24
N TYR A 310 7.39 4.34 21.51
CA TYR A 310 7.44 5.68 22.13
C TYR A 310 6.30 5.91 23.13
N ASN A 311 5.13 5.31 22.88
CA ASN A 311 3.91 5.54 23.64
C ASN A 311 3.54 4.40 24.62
N LEU A 312 4.34 3.34 24.69
CA LEU A 312 4.01 2.08 25.37
C LEU A 312 3.61 2.26 26.85
N VAL A 313 4.31 3.14 27.57
CA VAL A 313 4.06 3.42 29.00
C VAL A 313 3.18 4.65 29.20
N ARG A 314 3.40 5.71 28.41
CA ARG A 314 2.64 6.96 28.44
C ARG A 314 2.64 7.62 27.06
N PRO A 315 1.60 8.41 26.71
CA PRO A 315 1.59 9.23 25.51
C PRO A 315 2.81 10.15 25.46
N ARG A 316 3.62 10.05 24.39
CA ARG A 316 4.86 10.83 24.20
C ARG A 316 4.94 11.46 22.82
N LEU A 317 4.57 10.72 21.77
CA LEU A 317 4.70 11.16 20.39
C LEU A 317 3.44 10.79 19.61
N ALA A 318 2.69 11.80 19.18
CA ALA A 318 1.48 11.63 18.39
C ALA A 318 1.82 11.24 16.94
N HIS A 319 0.98 10.38 16.36
CA HIS A 319 1.03 9.99 14.96
C HIS A 319 0.56 11.16 14.09
N PRO A 320 1.37 11.66 13.13
CA PRO A 320 1.03 12.85 12.33
C PRO A 320 -0.04 12.61 11.26
N GLY A 321 -0.58 11.39 11.19
CA GLY A 321 -1.42 10.91 10.10
C GLY A 321 -0.58 10.46 8.90
N THR A 322 -1.24 10.19 7.78
CA THR A 322 -0.60 9.79 6.53
C THR A 322 -1.32 10.40 5.32
N GLN A 323 -0.57 10.53 4.22
CA GLN A 323 -1.11 10.90 2.91
C GLN A 323 -1.24 9.69 1.99
N GLY A 324 -0.91 8.47 2.44
CA GLY A 324 -0.97 7.29 1.57
C GLY A 324 -0.03 7.39 0.38
N THR A 325 1.11 8.09 0.54
CA THR A 325 2.10 8.29 -0.51
C THR A 325 2.68 6.96 -0.98
N SER A 326 2.66 6.74 -2.30
CA SER A 326 3.05 5.49 -2.93
C SER A 326 3.64 5.76 -4.31
N GLY A 327 4.41 4.79 -4.83
CA GLY A 327 5.01 4.85 -6.15
C GLY A 327 5.23 3.47 -6.72
N LEU A 328 5.38 3.41 -8.03
CA LEU A 328 5.57 2.21 -8.82
C LEU A 328 6.42 2.56 -10.05
N LYS A 329 7.19 1.59 -10.55
CA LYS A 329 7.85 1.69 -11.84
C LYS A 329 7.37 0.53 -12.68
N ILE A 330 6.78 0.82 -13.84
CA ILE A 330 6.30 -0.19 -14.79
C ILE A 330 6.86 0.13 -16.16
N HIS A 331 7.72 -0.74 -16.65
CA HIS A 331 8.58 -0.54 -17.79
C HIS A 331 9.36 0.78 -17.67
N GLN A 332 9.13 1.71 -18.61
CA GLN A 332 9.74 3.03 -18.61
C GLN A 332 9.07 4.00 -17.63
N HIS A 333 7.81 3.78 -17.27
CA HIS A 333 7.00 4.76 -16.54
C HIS A 333 7.35 4.75 -15.05
N ASN A 334 7.91 5.85 -14.55
CA ASN A 334 8.03 6.13 -13.13
C ASN A 334 6.79 6.90 -12.67
N ILE A 335 6.04 6.33 -11.72
CA ILE A 335 4.74 6.85 -11.32
C ILE A 335 4.69 6.94 -9.80
N SER A 336 4.13 8.03 -9.29
CA SER A 336 3.84 8.13 -7.87
C SER A 336 2.66 9.03 -7.60
N ALA A 337 2.03 8.82 -6.45
CA ALA A 337 0.89 9.57 -6.00
C ALA A 337 1.01 9.86 -4.50
N THR A 338 0.36 10.95 -4.07
CA THR A 338 0.16 11.26 -2.65
C THR A 338 -1.23 11.85 -2.48
N GLY A 339 -1.93 11.46 -1.43
CA GLY A 339 -3.24 11.96 -1.10
C GLY A 339 -4.35 11.57 -2.08
N LEU A 340 -5.40 12.39 -2.16
CA LEU A 340 -6.61 12.09 -2.92
C LEU A 340 -6.41 12.29 -4.42
N THR A 341 -6.83 11.32 -5.21
CA THR A 341 -7.12 11.53 -6.63
C THR A 341 -8.41 12.34 -6.80
N ALA A 342 -8.61 12.95 -7.97
CA ALA A 342 -9.84 13.68 -8.24
C ALA A 342 -11.05 12.72 -8.28
N SER A 343 -10.87 11.51 -8.79
CA SER A 343 -11.87 10.44 -8.78
C SER A 343 -12.25 10.00 -7.35
N ALA A 344 -11.26 9.74 -6.49
CA ALA A 344 -11.49 9.34 -5.09
C ALA A 344 -12.19 10.45 -4.29
N ALA A 345 -11.78 11.71 -4.48
CA ALA A 345 -12.41 12.85 -3.83
C ALA A 345 -13.90 13.00 -4.23
N ARG A 346 -14.22 12.85 -5.53
CA ARG A 346 -15.61 12.85 -6.01
C ARG A 346 -16.43 11.71 -5.40
N ALA A 347 -15.88 10.49 -5.37
CA ALA A 347 -16.56 9.34 -4.77
C ALA A 347 -16.82 9.53 -3.26
N ALA A 348 -15.95 10.26 -2.56
CA ALA A 348 -16.09 10.60 -1.16
C ALA A 348 -16.95 11.86 -0.89
N GLY A 349 -17.49 12.52 -1.94
CA GLY A 349 -18.28 13.75 -1.80
C GLY A 349 -17.46 14.99 -1.38
N ILE A 350 -16.14 14.97 -1.58
CA ILE A 350 -15.25 16.08 -1.23
C ILE A 350 -15.16 17.04 -2.42
N ALA A 351 -15.51 18.30 -2.20
CA ALA A 351 -15.49 19.33 -3.23
C ALA A 351 -14.05 19.75 -3.58
N VAL A 352 -13.51 19.14 -4.63
CA VAL A 352 -12.15 19.42 -5.12
C VAL A 352 -12.15 19.98 -6.55
N SER A 353 -11.08 20.69 -6.87
CA SER A 353 -10.65 21.03 -8.22
C SER A 353 -9.29 20.37 -8.49
N SER A 354 -8.85 20.39 -9.74
CA SER A 354 -7.52 19.91 -10.09
C SER A 354 -6.91 20.68 -11.26
N ALA A 355 -5.59 20.82 -11.24
CA ALA A 355 -4.80 21.33 -12.35
C ALA A 355 -3.75 20.30 -12.75
N MET A 356 -3.37 20.33 -14.02
CA MET A 356 -2.40 19.39 -14.58
C MET A 356 -1.53 20.13 -15.58
N ILE A 357 -0.25 19.79 -15.59
CA ILE A 357 0.71 20.20 -16.61
C ILE A 357 1.30 18.95 -17.27
N GLU A 358 1.68 19.10 -18.53
CA GLU A 358 2.46 18.13 -19.28
C GLU A 358 3.51 18.92 -20.05
N ASP A 359 4.76 18.82 -19.62
CA ASP A 359 5.85 19.67 -20.13
C ASP A 359 7.21 18.98 -19.94
N THR A 360 8.21 19.47 -20.66
CA THR A 360 9.61 19.12 -20.39
C THR A 360 10.01 19.59 -18.99
N TYR A 361 10.64 18.71 -18.21
CA TYR A 361 10.98 19.05 -16.82
C TYR A 361 12.10 20.11 -16.71
N ARG A 362 12.94 20.19 -17.75
CA ARG A 362 14.07 21.14 -17.87
C ARG A 362 14.06 21.88 -19.21
N PRO A 363 14.82 22.99 -19.38
CA PRO A 363 14.80 23.77 -20.61
C PRO A 363 15.15 22.97 -21.88
N ASP A 364 14.50 23.31 -23.00
CA ASP A 364 14.61 22.55 -24.25
C ASP A 364 16.00 22.59 -24.90
N PHE A 365 16.87 23.52 -24.49
CA PHE A 365 18.27 23.57 -24.94
C PHE A 365 19.16 22.50 -24.30
N MET A 366 18.68 21.77 -23.29
CA MET A 366 19.45 20.75 -22.59
C MET A 366 19.51 19.43 -23.39
N PRO A 367 20.67 18.75 -23.43
CA PRO A 367 20.76 17.41 -24.03
C PRO A 367 20.00 16.41 -23.17
N ASP A 368 19.24 15.49 -23.78
CA ASP A 368 18.30 14.57 -23.13
C ASP A 368 17.19 15.31 -22.35
N ASN A 369 15.93 14.97 -22.56
CA ASN A 369 14.84 15.59 -21.81
C ASN A 369 13.70 14.60 -21.69
N ALA A 370 12.90 14.75 -20.65
CA ALA A 370 11.74 13.90 -20.41
C ALA A 370 10.51 14.77 -20.21
N VAL A 371 9.37 14.26 -20.66
CA VAL A 371 8.08 14.87 -20.38
C VAL A 371 7.63 14.39 -19.01
N LEU A 372 7.25 15.34 -18.18
CA LEU A 372 6.60 15.10 -16.90
C LEU A 372 5.14 15.49 -17.03
N LYS A 373 4.26 14.54 -16.71
CA LYS A 373 2.84 14.81 -16.48
C LYS A 373 2.60 14.84 -14.98
N LEU A 374 2.13 15.99 -14.48
CA LEU A 374 1.93 16.23 -13.05
C LEU A 374 0.55 16.86 -12.83
N LYS A 375 -0.18 16.32 -11.86
CA LYS A 375 -1.48 16.83 -11.44
C LYS A 375 -1.48 17.13 -9.95
N VAL A 376 -2.14 18.23 -9.58
CA VAL A 376 -2.50 18.55 -8.19
C VAL A 376 -4.02 18.58 -8.03
N VAL A 377 -4.49 18.11 -6.88
CA VAL A 377 -5.88 18.09 -6.45
C VAL A 377 -5.98 18.95 -5.19
N TYR A 378 -6.93 19.88 -5.17
CA TYR A 378 -7.07 20.86 -4.10
C TYR A 378 -8.54 21.15 -3.79
N GLU A 379 -8.83 21.54 -2.56
CA GLU A 379 -10.19 21.92 -2.10
C GLU A 379 -10.67 23.21 -2.80
N GLN A 380 -11.95 23.25 -3.20
CA GLN A 380 -12.50 24.40 -3.93
C GLN A 380 -12.62 25.68 -3.10
N GLU A 381 -12.76 25.58 -1.78
CA GLU A 381 -12.97 26.75 -0.90
C GLU A 381 -11.68 27.21 -0.23
N SER A 382 -10.96 26.29 0.40
CA SER A 382 -9.74 26.60 1.16
C SER A 382 -8.49 26.67 0.27
N HIS A 383 -8.58 26.14 -0.95
CA HIS A 383 -7.45 25.92 -1.85
C HIS A 383 -6.33 25.02 -1.29
N ARG A 384 -6.60 24.32 -0.18
CA ARG A 384 -5.69 23.35 0.43
C ARG A 384 -5.39 22.22 -0.54
N ILE A 385 -4.12 21.90 -0.71
CA ILE A 385 -3.68 20.75 -1.51
C ILE A 385 -4.05 19.48 -0.75
N VAL A 386 -4.75 18.57 -1.42
CA VAL A 386 -5.21 17.29 -0.84
C VAL A 386 -4.70 16.07 -1.59
N GLY A 387 -4.12 16.25 -2.78
CA GLY A 387 -3.44 15.17 -3.45
C GLY A 387 -2.69 15.61 -4.69
N ALA A 388 -1.88 14.70 -5.22
CA ALA A 388 -1.11 14.89 -6.43
C ALA A 388 -0.67 13.56 -7.03
N GLN A 389 -0.37 13.57 -8.34
CA GLN A 389 0.05 12.40 -9.11
C GLN A 389 1.07 12.84 -10.16
N VAL A 390 2.09 12.01 -10.40
CA VAL A 390 3.10 12.23 -11.43
C VAL A 390 3.38 10.94 -12.21
N ILE A 391 3.59 11.07 -13.52
CA ILE A 391 4.12 10.03 -14.42
C ILE A 391 5.17 10.64 -15.35
N SER A 392 6.31 9.95 -15.50
CA SER A 392 7.36 10.31 -16.44
C SER A 392 8.32 9.14 -16.69
N ASP A 393 8.97 9.12 -17.85
CA ASP A 393 10.04 8.17 -18.14
C ASP A 393 11.34 8.48 -17.36
N ALA A 394 11.47 9.72 -16.88
CA ALA A 394 12.48 10.10 -15.90
C ALA A 394 11.92 10.00 -14.47
N ASP A 395 12.79 9.72 -13.50
CA ASP A 395 12.37 9.53 -12.12
C ASP A 395 12.06 10.86 -11.41
N PHE A 396 10.77 11.20 -11.36
CA PHE A 396 10.22 12.30 -10.57
C PHE A 396 9.43 11.83 -9.34
N THR A 397 9.60 10.58 -8.92
CA THR A 397 8.77 10.01 -7.85
C THR A 397 8.92 10.74 -6.53
N GLN A 398 10.11 11.29 -6.25
CA GLN A 398 10.38 12.08 -5.05
C GLN A 398 9.57 13.38 -4.97
N ALA A 399 9.00 13.87 -6.08
CA ALA A 399 8.11 15.03 -6.06
C ALA A 399 6.89 14.81 -5.16
N MET A 400 6.41 13.56 -5.04
CA MET A 400 5.30 13.23 -4.15
C MET A 400 5.66 13.32 -2.67
N ASN A 401 6.94 13.19 -2.29
CA ASN A 401 7.38 13.42 -0.92
C ASN A 401 7.27 14.90 -0.55
N THR A 402 7.66 15.80 -1.45
CA THR A 402 7.47 17.25 -1.28
C THR A 402 5.99 17.58 -1.12
N LEU A 403 5.14 17.05 -1.99
CA LEU A 403 3.69 17.26 -1.92
C LEU A 403 3.05 16.60 -0.69
N SER A 404 3.58 15.48 -0.21
CA SER A 404 3.17 14.87 1.07
C SER A 404 3.42 15.83 2.24
N VAL A 405 4.60 16.46 2.30
CA VAL A 405 4.91 17.49 3.30
C VAL A 405 3.99 18.70 3.16
N SER A 406 3.67 19.12 1.94
CA SER A 406 2.74 20.23 1.72
C SER A 406 1.32 19.91 2.21
N ILE A 407 0.82 18.72 1.94
CA ILE A 407 -0.48 18.26 2.46
C ILE A 407 -0.43 18.17 3.99
N GLN A 408 0.67 17.65 4.57
CA GLN A 408 0.87 17.56 6.01
C GLN A 408 0.77 18.93 6.71
N ASN A 409 1.24 19.99 6.03
CA ASN A 409 1.21 21.36 6.52
C ASN A 409 -0.02 22.15 6.06
N ASN A 410 -1.01 21.49 5.46
CA ASN A 410 -2.23 22.10 4.92
C ASN A 410 -1.92 23.27 3.95
N MET A 411 -0.85 23.17 3.17
CA MET A 411 -0.46 24.21 2.23
C MET A 411 -1.53 24.40 1.14
N THR A 412 -1.74 25.65 0.73
CA THR A 412 -2.60 25.99 -0.41
C THR A 412 -1.83 25.97 -1.73
N ILE A 413 -2.56 25.97 -2.85
CA ILE A 413 -1.95 26.10 -4.18
C ILE A 413 -1.16 27.42 -4.33
N GLU A 414 -1.59 28.52 -3.71
CA GLU A 414 -0.88 29.80 -3.76
C GLU A 414 0.45 29.73 -3.01
N GLN A 415 0.45 29.11 -1.83
CA GLN A 415 1.65 28.91 -1.05
C GLN A 415 2.67 28.06 -1.81
N MET A 416 2.24 26.95 -2.41
CA MET A 416 3.11 26.10 -3.24
C MET A 416 3.59 26.83 -4.50
N ALA A 417 2.72 27.60 -5.17
CA ALA A 417 3.08 28.35 -6.37
C ALA A 417 4.24 29.34 -6.13
N MET A 418 4.32 29.92 -4.93
CA MET A 418 5.35 30.89 -4.55
C MET A 418 6.46 30.32 -3.67
N THR A 419 6.42 29.03 -3.33
CA THR A 419 7.47 28.40 -2.52
C THR A 419 8.79 28.38 -3.29
N ASP A 420 9.87 28.77 -2.60
CA ASP A 420 11.21 28.80 -3.17
C ASP A 420 11.72 27.38 -3.46
N PHE A 421 12.00 27.10 -4.73
CA PHE A 421 12.71 25.91 -5.18
C PHE A 421 13.96 26.37 -5.92
N PHE A 422 15.09 25.71 -5.67
CA PHE A 422 16.32 26.01 -6.39
C PHE A 422 16.13 25.85 -7.91
N PHE A 423 16.87 26.62 -8.69
CA PHE A 423 16.92 26.49 -10.14
C PHE A 423 18.33 26.16 -10.61
N GLN A 424 18.44 25.12 -11.44
CA GLN A 424 19.62 24.91 -12.28
C GLN A 424 19.21 24.08 -13.51
N PRO A 425 19.61 24.47 -14.75
CA PRO A 425 19.10 23.86 -16.00
C PRO A 425 19.26 22.34 -16.17
N HIS A 426 20.20 21.68 -15.48
CA HIS A 426 20.31 20.21 -15.50
C HIS A 426 19.13 19.54 -14.81
N TYR A 427 18.48 20.21 -13.85
CA TYR A 427 17.47 19.61 -12.98
C TYR A 427 16.06 20.15 -13.23
N ASN A 428 15.90 21.43 -13.56
CA ASN A 428 14.58 22.04 -13.72
C ASN A 428 14.60 23.37 -14.51
N LYS A 429 13.40 23.88 -14.83
CA LYS A 429 13.18 25.24 -15.34
C LYS A 429 13.23 26.28 -14.19
N PRO A 430 13.37 27.59 -14.47
CA PRO A 430 13.40 28.64 -13.45
C PRO A 430 12.22 28.59 -12.48
N TRP A 431 11.03 28.29 -13.00
CA TRP A 431 9.91 27.82 -12.19
C TRP A 431 9.97 26.31 -12.10
N ASN A 432 10.04 25.76 -10.90
CA ASN A 432 9.96 24.32 -10.72
C ASN A 432 8.59 23.81 -11.18
N TYR A 433 8.51 22.58 -11.69
CA TYR A 433 7.25 21.96 -12.12
C TYR A 433 6.18 21.92 -11.01
N LEU A 434 6.56 21.85 -9.74
CA LEU A 434 5.64 21.97 -8.60
C LEU A 434 5.05 23.39 -8.48
N ASN A 435 5.84 24.44 -8.73
CA ASN A 435 5.30 25.80 -8.80
C ASN A 435 4.37 25.94 -10.00
N GLN A 436 4.79 25.46 -11.18
CA GLN A 436 4.06 25.61 -12.43
C GLN A 436 2.66 24.99 -12.38
N VAL A 437 2.52 23.78 -11.84
CA VAL A 437 1.21 23.12 -11.75
C VAL A 437 0.25 23.87 -10.82
N CYS A 438 0.78 24.52 -9.77
CA CYS A 438 -0.01 25.35 -8.86
C CYS A 438 -0.32 26.74 -9.45
N LEU A 439 0.57 27.32 -10.27
CA LEU A 439 0.28 28.52 -11.07
C LEU A 439 -0.86 28.25 -12.07
N GLU A 440 -0.86 27.08 -12.71
CA GLU A 440 -1.95 26.64 -13.58
C GLU A 440 -3.27 26.45 -12.79
N ALA A 441 -3.20 25.94 -11.55
CA ALA A 441 -4.36 25.88 -10.66
C ALA A 441 -4.93 27.28 -10.34
N MET A 442 -4.07 28.24 -10.00
CA MET A 442 -4.48 29.62 -9.74
C MET A 442 -5.13 30.27 -10.97
N LYS A 443 -4.56 30.07 -12.15
CA LYS A 443 -5.13 30.55 -13.42
C LYS A 443 -6.55 30.01 -13.63
N LYS A 444 -6.76 28.70 -13.42
CA LYS A 444 -8.09 28.08 -13.52
C LYS A 444 -9.09 28.64 -12.52
N GLU A 445 -8.68 28.94 -11.29
CA GLU A 445 -9.58 29.59 -10.32
C GLU A 445 -9.93 31.03 -10.71
N GLN A 446 -8.96 31.79 -11.24
CA GLN A 446 -9.22 33.13 -11.76
C GLN A 446 -10.24 33.11 -12.90
N GLU A 447 -10.09 32.18 -13.87
CA GLU A 447 -11.04 32.00 -14.98
C GLU A 447 -12.46 31.67 -14.48
N LYS A 448 -12.59 30.79 -13.48
CA LYS A 448 -13.88 30.47 -12.84
C LYS A 448 -14.50 31.68 -12.16
N GLN A 449 -13.70 32.47 -11.44
CA GLN A 449 -14.17 33.67 -10.77
C GLN A 449 -14.66 34.70 -11.78
N THR A 450 -13.90 34.97 -12.85
CA THR A 450 -14.32 35.86 -13.94
C THR A 450 -15.62 35.37 -14.59
N ALA A 451 -15.76 34.07 -14.86
CA ALA A 451 -16.97 33.50 -15.43
C ALA A 451 -18.20 33.63 -14.49
N ARG A 452 -18.02 33.47 -13.17
CA ARG A 452 -19.08 33.69 -12.17
C ARG A 452 -19.51 35.15 -12.12
N THR A 453 -18.56 36.09 -12.13
CA THR A 453 -18.86 37.53 -12.14
C THR A 453 -19.61 37.93 -13.42
N LEU A 454 -19.20 37.44 -14.59
CA LEU A 454 -19.89 37.70 -15.85
C LEU A 454 -21.34 37.16 -15.85
N LYS A 455 -21.57 35.96 -15.31
CA LYS A 455 -22.93 35.40 -15.18
C LYS A 455 -23.81 36.22 -14.23
N GLN A 456 -23.25 36.77 -13.16
CA GLN A 456 -23.99 37.66 -12.24
C GLN A 456 -24.33 39.01 -12.88
N VAL A 457 -23.47 39.53 -13.74
CA VAL A 457 -23.67 40.81 -14.44
C VAL A 457 -24.66 40.69 -15.61
N VAL A 458 -24.71 39.54 -16.31
CA VAL A 458 -25.60 39.31 -17.47
C VAL A 458 -26.95 38.69 -17.06
N GLY A 459 -27.07 38.15 -15.85
CA GLY A 459 -28.28 37.55 -15.29
C GLY A 459 -29.18 38.50 -14.48
N THR A 460 -28.83 39.80 -14.45
CA THR A 460 -29.66 40.93 -13.98
C THR A 460 -30.02 41.79 -15.18
#